data_AF-A0A8T7GXJ4-F1
#
_entry.id   AF-A0A8T7GXJ4-F1
#
_cell.length_a   1.000
_cell.length_b   1.000
_cell.length_c   1.000
_cell.angle_alpha   90.00
_cell.angle_beta   90.00
_cell.angle_gamma   90.00
#
_symmetry.space_group_name_H-M   'P 1'
#
loop_
_entity.id
_entity.type
_entity.pdbx_description
1 polymer ?
#
loop_
_entity_poly.entity_id
_entity_poly.type
_entity_poly.pdbx_seq_one_letter_code
_entity_poly.pdbx_strand_id
1 'polypeptide(L)' 'MKCLRARVKLIGRTAIVTAENGAKAMMGVHVLCQIAKRLNLCLENYECP' A
#
# COMPACT_ATOMS: atom_id res chain seq x y z
N MET A 1 2.39 -6.52 -17.04
CA MET A 1 1.41 -5.60 -16.42
C MET A 1 2.17 -4.57 -15.62
N LYS A 2 1.94 -3.26 -15.83
CA LYS A 2 2.55 -2.19 -15.02
C LYS A 2 1.69 -1.97 -13.78
N CYS A 3 2.18 -2.37 -12.61
CA CYS A 3 1.63 -1.93 -11.32
C CYS A 3 2.45 -0.74 -10.81
N LEU A 4 1.83 0.14 -10.03
CA LEU A 4 2.52 1.26 -9.39
C LEU A 4 3.18 0.75 -8.11
N ARG A 5 4.51 0.85 -8.02
CA ARG A 5 5.25 0.39 -6.85
C ARG A 5 4.96 1.27 -5.66
N ALA A 6 4.78 0.66 -4.50
CA ALA A 6 4.53 1.37 -3.27
C ALA A 6 5.19 0.67 -2.08
N ARG A 7 5.57 1.47 -1.09
CA ARG A 7 6.11 1.00 0.19
C ARG A 7 5.12 1.28 1.31
N VAL A 8 5.02 0.34 2.23
CA VAL A 8 4.12 0.39 3.37
C VAL A 8 4.92 0.63 4.65
N LYS A 9 4.49 1.59 5.46
CA LYS A 9 4.96 1.78 6.84
C LYS A 9 3.79 1.56 7.78
N LEU A 10 3.93 0.59 8.68
CA LEU A 10 2.91 0.29 9.68
C LEU A 10 3.15 1.12 10.95
N ILE A 11 2.08 1.76 11.43
CA ILE A 11 2.04 2.48 12.70
C ILE A 11 0.77 2.02 13.43
N GLY A 12 0.93 1.09 14.37
CA GLY A 12 -0.20 0.45 15.04
C GLY A 12 -1.12 -0.27 14.04
N ARG A 13 -2.41 0.14 13.97
CA ARG A 13 -3.41 -0.40 13.04
C ARG A 13 -3.52 0.38 11.72
N THR A 14 -2.62 1.34 11.50
CA THR A 14 -2.60 2.21 10.32
C THR A 14 -1.42 1.87 9.43
N ALA A 15 -1.68 1.76 8.13
CA ALA A 15 -0.70 1.63 7.07
C ALA A 15 -0.53 2.97 6.35
N ILE A 16 0.70 3.45 6.25
CA ILE A 16 1.09 4.58 5.42
C ILE A 16 1.72 4.01 4.14
N VAL A 17 1.04 4.19 3.02
CA VAL A 17 1.48 3.74 1.71
C VAL A 17 2.11 4.91 0.97
N THR A 18 3.35 4.76 0.51
CA THR A 18 4.08 5.73 -0.30
C THR A 18 4.37 5.12 -1.66
N ALA A 19 3.77 5.66 -2.71
CA ALA A 19 4.00 5.23 -4.08
C ALA A 19 5.30 5.82 -4.65
N GLU A 20 5.86 5.18 -5.68
CA GLU A 20 7.09 5.61 -6.35
C GLU A 20 7.00 7.02 -6.97
N ASN A 21 5.80 7.47 -7.32
CA ASN A 21 5.53 8.82 -7.83
C ASN A 21 5.44 9.90 -6.73
N GLY A 22 5.69 9.53 -5.47
CA GLY A 22 5.62 10.43 -4.31
C GLY A 22 4.24 10.57 -3.68
N ALA A 23 3.19 9.97 -4.26
CA ALA A 23 1.85 9.98 -3.67
C ALA A 23 1.84 9.21 -2.35
N LYS A 24 1.12 9.73 -1.35
CA LYS A 24 0.99 9.12 -0.02
C LYS A 24 -0.46 8.94 0.35
N ALA A 25 -0.77 7.78 0.92
CA ALA A 25 -2.10 7.47 1.45
C ALA A 25 -1.95 6.86 2.85
N MET A 26 -2.88 7.18 3.73
CA MET A 26 -3.00 6.56 5.05
C MET A 26 -4.30 5.79 5.09
N MET A 27 -4.24 4.52 5.50
CA MET A 27 -5.41 3.65 5.55
C MET A 27 -5.27 2.63 6.68
N GLY A 28 -6.38 2.00 7.05
CA GLY A 28 -6.33 0.90 8.01
C GLY A 28 -5.64 -0.33 7.39
N VAL A 29 -4.86 -1.06 8.20
CA VAL A 29 -4.19 -2.30 7.73
C VAL A 29 -5.20 -3.33 7.20
N HIS A 30 -6.39 -3.39 7.79
CA HIS A 30 -7.48 -4.30 7.40
C HIS A 30 -8.03 -4.05 5.97
N VAL A 31 -7.90 -2.84 5.43
CA VAL A 31 -8.33 -2.51 4.06
C VAL A 31 -7.17 -2.38 3.07
N LEU A 32 -5.91 -2.40 3.55
CA LEU A 32 -4.72 -2.15 2.75
C LEU A 32 -4.67 -3.00 1.49
N CYS A 33 -4.89 -4.31 1.63
CA CYS A 33 -4.79 -5.25 0.51
C CYS A 33 -5.92 -5.11 -0.50
N GLN A 34 -7.14 -4.86 -0.03
CA GLN A 34 -8.28 -4.59 -0.92
C GLN A 34 -8.04 -3.31 -1.73
N ILE A 35 -7.55 -2.25 -1.09
CA ILE A 35 -7.24 -0.98 -1.75
C ILE A 35 -6.06 -1.14 -2.70
N ALA A 36 -4.99 -1.81 -2.28
CA ALA A 36 -3.82 -2.06 -3.13
C ALA A 36 -4.20 -2.81 -4.41
N LYS A 37 -5.06 -3.83 -4.32
CA LYS A 37 -5.56 -4.55 -5.50
C LYS A 37 -6.42 -3.67 -6.41
N ARG A 38 -7.33 -2.86 -5.84
CA ARG A 38 -8.18 -1.94 -6.61
C ARG A 38 -7.37 -0.86 -7.34
N LEU A 39 -6.31 -0.38 -6.70
CA LEU A 39 -5.42 0.65 -7.23
C LEU A 39 -4.24 0.08 -8.03
N ASN A 40 -4.19 -1.25 -8.22
CA ASN A 40 -3.10 -1.96 -8.91
C ASN A 40 -1.71 -1.57 -8.38
N LEU A 41 -1.57 -1.54 -7.05
CA LEU A 41 -0.34 -1.25 -6.34
C LEU A 41 0.49 -2.53 -6.14
N CYS A 42 1.79 -2.43 -6.40
CA CYS A 42 2.76 -3.45 -6.01
C CYS A 42 3.44 -3.03 -4.71
N LEU A 43 3.03 -3.66 -3.60
CA LEU A 43 3.60 -3.40 -2.29
C LEU A 43 4.96 -4.11 -2.19
N GLU A 44 6.07 -3.35 -2.16
CA GLU A 44 7.41 -3.94 -2.22
C GLU A 44 7.84 -4.62 -0.91
N ASN A 45 7.31 -4.16 0.22
CA ASN A 45 7.77 -4.55 1.56
C ASN A 45 6.63 -5.02 2.47
N TYR A 46 5.49 -5.38 1.87
CA TYR A 46 4.34 -5.86 2.60
C TYR A 46 3.60 -6.90 1.75
N GLU A 47 3.55 -8.12 2.26
CA GLU A 47 2.77 -9.18 1.64
C GLU A 47 1.37 -9.19 2.24
N CYS A 48 0.38 -9.27 1.37
CA CYS A 48 -1.01 -9.32 1.80
C CYS A 48 -1.31 -10.70 2.39
N PRO A 49 -1.78 -10.76 3.65
CA PRO A 49 -2.22 -12.03 4.25
C PRO A 49 -3.49 -12.55 3.58
#